data_AF-A0A097CRJ5-F1
#
_entry.id   AF-A0A097CRJ5-F1
#
_cell.length_a   1.000
_cell.length_b   1.000
_cell.length_c   1.000
_cell.angle_alpha   90.00
_cell.angle_beta   90.00
_cell.angle_gamma   90.00
#
_symmetry.space_group_name_H-M   'P 1'
#
loop_
_entity.id
_entity.type
_entity.pdbx_description
1 polymer ?
#
loop_
_entity_poly.entity_id
_entity_poly.type
_entity_poly.pdbx_seq_one_letter_code
_entity_poly.pdbx_strand_id
1 'polypeptide(L)'
;MIFGGELSAQLATACLGIGLVFALLCYLTTNLSPGGMITPGWIALALIEDPLQAGVIVVMTVVTYGLTRLMQRMVILYGKRLFAAIVLLSVFLQMTLFIIVQRDLPLLFAHQTLGFVAPGLIAYQLVRQPPKATVLATVMVTAITYGVAVSGIVAGFVPVT
;
A
#
# COMPACT_ATOMS: atom_id res chain seq x y z
N MET A 1 19.65 4.74 -4.65
CA MET A 1 20.00 5.61 -5.80
C MET A 1 18.97 6.73 -5.83
N ILE A 2 19.39 7.99 -5.83
CA ILE A 2 18.48 9.15 -5.74
C ILE A 2 17.95 9.42 -7.14
N PHE A 3 16.72 8.99 -7.42
CA PHE A 3 16.02 9.34 -8.64
C PHE A 3 15.64 10.84 -8.59
N GLY A 4 16.02 11.60 -9.61
CA GLY A 4 15.57 12.99 -9.77
C GLY A 4 14.03 13.07 -9.76
N GLY A 5 13.49 14.13 -9.16
CA GLY A 5 12.07 14.23 -8.80
C GLY A 5 11.05 14.06 -9.94
N GLU A 6 11.43 14.31 -11.20
CA GLU A 6 10.54 14.07 -12.35
C GLU A 6 10.54 12.60 -12.81
N LEU A 7 11.68 11.92 -12.70
CA LEU A 7 11.84 10.52 -13.10
C LEU A 7 11.17 9.56 -12.11
N SER A 8 11.24 9.87 -10.82
CA SER A 8 10.54 9.12 -9.77
C SER A 8 9.02 9.23 -9.92
N ALA A 9 8.51 10.39 -10.34
CA ALA A 9 7.08 10.57 -10.59
C ALA A 9 6.57 9.76 -11.79
N GLN A 10 7.35 9.69 -12.88
CA GLN A 10 7.00 8.85 -14.04
C GLN A 10 7.02 7.35 -13.68
N LEU A 11 8.01 6.91 -12.91
CA LEU A 11 8.09 5.52 -12.46
C LEU A 11 6.94 5.17 -11.50
N ALA A 12 6.58 6.08 -10.59
CA ALA A 12 5.44 5.91 -9.69
C ALA A 12 4.12 5.81 -10.46
N THR A 13 3.89 6.69 -11.45
CA THR A 13 2.67 6.65 -12.28
C THR A 13 2.57 5.37 -13.10
N ALA A 14 3.68 4.89 -13.69
CA ALA A 14 3.72 3.62 -14.40
C ALA A 14 3.41 2.43 -13.47
N CYS A 15 4.06 2.35 -12.30
CA CYS A 15 3.84 1.28 -11.33
C CYS A 15 2.40 1.27 -10.80
N LEU A 16 1.85 2.45 -10.50
CA LEU A 16 0.46 2.59 -10.07
C LEU A 16 -0.52 2.19 -11.18
N GLY A 17 -0.27 2.59 -12.43
CA GLY A 17 -1.10 2.23 -13.59
C GLY A 17 -1.11 0.73 -13.85
N ILE A 18 0.06 0.10 -13.90
CA ILE A 18 0.19 -1.35 -14.11
C ILE A 18 -0.47 -2.11 -12.95
N GLY A 19 -0.20 -1.69 -11.70
CA GLY A 19 -0.80 -2.29 -10.52
C GLY A 19 -2.32 -2.18 -10.49
N LEU A 20 -2.86 -1.04 -10.93
CA LEU A 20 -4.30 -0.83 -11.06
C LEU A 20 -4.93 -1.78 -12.08
N VAL A 21 -4.30 -1.97 -13.24
CA VAL A 21 -4.78 -2.89 -14.27
C VAL A 21 -4.85 -4.32 -13.73
N PHE A 22 -3.80 -4.79 -13.07
CA PHE A 22 -3.80 -6.14 -12.49
C PHE A 22 -4.75 -6.26 -11.29
N ALA A 23 -4.89 -5.22 -10.47
CA ALA A 23 -5.86 -5.20 -9.39
C ALA A 23 -7.30 -5.29 -9.91
N LEU A 24 -7.59 -4.59 -11.01
CA LEU A 24 -8.89 -4.65 -11.67
C LEU A 24 -9.13 -6.03 -12.28
N LEU A 25 -8.13 -6.63 -12.94
CA LEU A 25 -8.22 -7.98 -13.49
C LEU A 25 -8.50 -9.02 -12.38
N CYS A 26 -7.80 -8.91 -11.24
CA CYS A 26 -8.04 -9.74 -10.07
C CYS A 26 -9.47 -9.55 -9.54
N TYR A 27 -9.94 -8.31 -9.47
CA TYR A 27 -11.30 -8.01 -9.03
C TYR A 27 -12.36 -8.60 -9.97
N LEU A 28 -12.17 -8.49 -11.28
CA LEU A 28 -13.12 -9.02 -12.27
C LEU A 28 -13.14 -10.56 -12.30
N THR A 29 -12.01 -11.22 -12.02
CA THR A 29 -11.90 -12.68 -12.05
C THR A 29 -12.33 -13.34 -10.73
N THR A 30 -12.01 -12.73 -9.59
CA THR A 30 -12.20 -13.34 -8.26
C THR A 30 -13.23 -12.63 -7.39
N ASN A 31 -13.73 -11.45 -7.81
CA ASN A 31 -14.53 -10.54 -6.98
C ASN A 31 -13.87 -10.10 -5.67
N LEU A 32 -12.57 -10.36 -5.49
CA LEU A 32 -11.78 -9.91 -4.36
C LEU A 32 -11.03 -8.63 -4.74
N SER A 33 -11.01 -7.66 -3.83
CA SER A 33 -10.24 -6.43 -4.02
C SER A 33 -8.90 -6.60 -3.30
N PRO A 34 -7.76 -6.60 -4.01
CA PRO A 34 -6.45 -6.87 -3.42
C PRO A 34 -5.96 -5.69 -2.57
N GLY A 35 -6.50 -5.52 -1.36
CA GLY A 35 -6.05 -4.49 -0.41
C GLY A 35 -6.34 -3.05 -0.85
N GLY A 36 -7.12 -2.87 -1.92
CA GLY A 36 -7.43 -1.59 -2.56
C GLY A 36 -6.90 -1.58 -4.00
N MET A 37 -7.58 -0.88 -4.91
CA MET A 37 -7.23 -0.90 -6.34
C MET A 37 -5.84 -0.31 -6.64
N ILE A 38 -5.38 0.63 -5.82
CA ILE A 38 -4.09 1.33 -5.98
C ILE A 38 -2.96 0.62 -5.21
N THR A 39 -3.33 -0.14 -4.19
CA THR A 39 -2.40 -0.72 -3.22
C THR A 39 -1.33 -1.65 -3.80
N PRO A 40 -1.63 -2.62 -4.70
CA PRO A 40 -0.59 -3.51 -5.20
C PRO A 40 0.46 -2.78 -6.05
N GLY A 41 0.06 -1.75 -6.80
CA GLY A 41 1.01 -0.87 -7.50
C GLY A 41 1.91 -0.10 -6.54
N TRP A 42 1.34 0.33 -5.42
CA TRP A 42 2.09 1.02 -4.38
C TRP A 42 3.09 0.12 -3.65
N ILE A 43 2.67 -1.08 -3.25
CA ILE A 43 3.56 -2.03 -2.58
C ILE A 43 4.68 -2.47 -3.52
N ALA A 44 4.39 -2.64 -4.82
CA ALA A 44 5.41 -2.90 -5.82
C ALA A 44 6.43 -1.76 -5.90
N LEU A 45 5.98 -0.50 -5.94
CA LEU A 45 6.87 0.67 -5.92
C LEU A 45 7.72 0.72 -4.65
N ALA A 46 7.09 0.55 -3.48
CA ALA A 46 7.80 0.55 -2.19
C ALA A 46 8.87 -0.55 -2.14
N LEU A 47 8.62 -1.72 -2.73
CA LEU A 47 9.62 -2.79 -2.83
C LEU A 47 10.78 -2.46 -3.78
N ILE A 48 10.55 -1.63 -4.82
CA ILE A 48 11.58 -1.18 -5.76
C ILE A 48 12.43 -0.08 -5.13
N GLU A 49 11.80 0.87 -4.43
CA GLU A 49 12.48 2.02 -3.82
C GLU A 49 13.23 1.61 -2.55
N ASP A 50 12.55 1.02 -1.57
CA ASP A 50 13.14 0.60 -0.30
C ASP A 50 12.35 -0.57 0.35
N PRO A 51 12.92 -1.79 0.42
CA PRO A 51 12.22 -2.96 0.97
C PRO A 51 11.80 -2.78 2.44
N LEU A 52 12.50 -1.91 3.17
CA LEU A 52 12.17 -1.58 4.55
C LEU A 52 10.83 -0.82 4.66
N GLN A 53 10.51 0.03 3.67
CA GLN A 53 9.25 0.75 3.60
C GLN A 53 8.07 -0.22 3.42
N ALA A 54 8.23 -1.24 2.57
CA ALA A 54 7.24 -2.31 2.42
C ALA A 54 6.98 -3.06 3.75
N GLY A 55 8.05 -3.33 4.52
CA GLY A 55 7.94 -3.91 5.86
C GLY A 55 7.12 -3.03 6.82
N VAL A 56 7.37 -1.72 6.84
CA VAL A 56 6.60 -0.77 7.67
C VAL A 56 5.12 -0.77 7.29
N ILE A 57 4.79 -0.81 6.00
CA ILE A 57 3.39 -0.86 5.53
C ILE A 57 2.69 -2.12 6.05
N VAL A 58 3.34 -3.28 5.97
CA VAL A 58 2.77 -4.55 6.47
C VAL A 58 2.52 -4.48 7.97
N VAL A 59 3.50 -4.03 8.75
CA VAL A 59 3.38 -3.90 10.21
C VAL A 59 2.25 -2.92 10.57
N MET A 60 2.23 -1.74 9.96
CA MET A 60 1.20 -0.73 10.21
C MET A 60 -0.19 -1.21 9.80
N THR A 61 -0.31 -1.99 8.73
CA THR A 61 -1.59 -2.59 8.31
C THR A 61 -2.12 -3.55 9.36
N VAL A 62 -1.26 -4.44 9.90
CA VAL A 62 -1.65 -5.41 10.94
C VAL A 62 -2.08 -4.70 12.21
N VAL A 63 -1.33 -3.69 12.64
CA VAL A 63 -1.64 -2.87 13.83
C VAL A 63 -2.98 -2.14 13.63
N THR A 64 -3.16 -1.47 12.49
CA THR A 64 -4.40 -0.76 12.12
C THR A 64 -5.59 -1.71 12.10
N TYR A 65 -5.44 -2.90 11.50
CA TYR A 65 -6.48 -3.92 11.42
C TYR A 65 -6.91 -4.40 12.82
N GLY A 66 -5.94 -4.71 13.69
CA GLY A 66 -6.19 -5.15 15.06
C GLY A 66 -6.91 -4.09 15.89
N LEU A 67 -6.42 -2.84 15.85
CA LEU A 67 -7.04 -1.70 16.54
C LEU A 67 -8.46 -1.43 16.03
N THR A 68 -8.66 -1.49 14.72
CA THR A 68 -9.99 -1.34 14.12
C THR A 68 -10.95 -2.40 14.66
N ARG A 69 -10.51 -3.66 14.75
CA ARG A 69 -11.35 -4.74 15.25
C ARG A 69 -11.72 -4.55 16.72
N LEU A 70 -10.82 -3.99 17.52
CA LEU A 70 -11.10 -3.59 18.90
C LEU A 70 -12.10 -2.42 18.95
N MET A 71 -11.91 -1.39 18.12
CA MET A 71 -12.83 -0.25 18.03
C MET A 71 -14.24 -0.66 17.60
N GLN A 72 -14.37 -1.61 16.67
CA GLN A 72 -15.66 -2.16 16.26
C GLN A 72 -16.45 -2.83 17.40
N ARG A 73 -15.77 -3.26 18.48
CA ARG A 73 -16.45 -3.78 19.68
C ARG A 73 -17.00 -2.68 20.58
N MET A 74 -16.37 -1.50 20.58
CA MET A 74 -16.75 -0.37 21.42
C MET A 74 -17.71 0.59 20.71
N VAL A 75 -17.57 0.73 19.40
CA VAL A 75 -18.30 1.73 18.59
C VAL A 75 -18.93 1.06 17.37
N ILE A 76 -20.18 1.41 17.10
CA ILE A 76 -20.96 0.99 15.94
C ILE A 76 -20.40 1.66 14.67
N LEU A 77 -19.44 1.00 14.03
CA LEU A 77 -18.74 1.48 12.83
C LEU A 77 -19.19 0.68 11.60
N TYR A 78 -20.11 1.26 10.82
CA TYR A 78 -20.62 0.65 9.58
C TYR A 78 -20.56 1.59 8.38
N GLY A 79 -20.59 1.01 7.18
CA GLY A 79 -20.68 1.75 5.91
C GLY A 79 -19.52 2.72 5.68
N LYS A 80 -19.84 3.99 5.41
CA LYS A 80 -18.87 5.07 5.15
C LYS A 80 -18.10 5.51 6.40
N ARG A 81 -18.68 5.36 7.60
CA ARG A 81 -18.03 5.72 8.87
C ARG A 81 -16.87 4.78 9.19
N LEU A 82 -17.03 3.50 8.86
CA LEU A 82 -15.97 2.51 9.01
C LEU A 82 -14.74 2.88 8.16
N PHE A 83 -14.94 3.23 6.90
CA PHE A 83 -13.85 3.63 6.01
C PHE A 83 -13.06 4.82 6.59
N ALA A 84 -13.77 5.89 6.95
CA ALA A 84 -13.14 7.09 7.49
C ALA A 84 -12.36 6.81 8.78
N ALA A 85 -12.94 6.03 9.70
CA ALA A 85 -12.28 5.70 10.96
C ALA A 85 -10.99 4.90 10.77
N ILE A 86 -10.99 3.89 9.89
CA ILE A 86 -9.79 3.07 9.62
C ILE A 86 -8.70 3.91 8.98
N VAL A 87 -9.05 4.72 7.97
CA VAL A 87 -8.08 5.58 7.29
C VAL A 87 -7.49 6.60 8.27
N LEU A 88 -8.33 7.28 9.05
CA LEU A 88 -7.85 8.24 10.06
C LEU A 88 -6.97 7.58 11.12
N LEU A 89 -7.34 6.37 11.58
CA LEU A 89 -6.53 5.63 12.55
C LEU A 89 -5.18 5.23 11.95
N SER A 90 -5.14 4.78 10.70
CA SER A 90 -3.89 4.45 10.03
C SER A 90 -2.98 5.65 9.88
N VAL A 91 -3.53 6.80 9.46
CA VAL A 91 -2.77 8.04 9.30
C VAL A 91 -2.24 8.52 10.66
N PHE A 92 -3.06 8.43 11.71
CA PHE A 92 -2.66 8.78 13.07
C PHE A 92 -1.51 7.90 13.58
N LEU A 93 -1.59 6.58 13.38
CA LEU A 93 -0.52 5.64 13.75
C LEU A 93 0.75 5.93 12.96
N GLN A 94 0.64 6.12 11.66
CA GLN A 94 1.78 6.38 10.79
C GLN A 94 2.45 7.72 11.12
N MET A 95 1.66 8.75 11.44
CA MET A 95 2.17 10.05 11.89
C MET A 95 2.91 9.92 13.23
N THR A 96 2.35 9.14 14.16
CA THR A 96 3.00 8.86 15.45
C THR A 96 4.34 8.17 15.24
N LEU A 97 4.37 7.14 14.38
CA LEU A 97 5.60 6.43 14.04
C LEU A 97 6.60 7.34 13.33
N PHE A 98 6.14 8.20 12.41
CA PHE A 98 6.97 9.20 11.75
C PHE A 98 7.68 10.09 12.78
N ILE A 99 6.97 10.65 13.75
CA ILE A 99 7.56 11.54 14.78
C ILE A 99 8.63 10.80 15.60
N ILE A 100 8.39 9.53 15.93
CA ILE A 100 9.30 8.71 16.75
C ILE A 100 10.56 8.34 15.94
N VAL A 101 10.38 7.84 14.72
CA VAL A 101 11.44 7.23 13.91
C VAL A 101 12.21 8.25 13.06
N GLN A 102 11.65 9.45 12.82
CA GLN A 102 12.32 10.51 12.04
C GLN A 102 13.69 10.89 12.60
N ARG A 103 13.92 10.71 13.91
CA ARG A 103 15.21 11.00 14.55
C ARG A 103 16.30 10.00 14.17
N ASP A 104 15.96 8.72 14.02
CA ASP A 104 16.93 7.65 13.79
C ASP A 104 17.06 7.29 12.31
N LEU A 105 15.98 7.38 11.54
CA LEU A 105 15.91 6.93 10.14
C LEU A 105 15.17 7.97 9.26
N PRO A 106 15.76 9.16 9.02
CA PRO A 106 15.09 10.26 8.33
C PRO A 106 14.75 9.97 6.86
N LEU A 107 15.40 8.99 6.23
CA LEU A 107 15.19 8.63 4.82
C LEU A 107 13.97 7.73 4.58
N LEU A 108 13.45 7.03 5.60
CA LEU A 108 12.36 6.04 5.42
C LEU A 108 11.00 6.65 5.06
N PHE A 109 10.82 7.94 5.35
CA PHE A 109 9.57 8.68 5.07
C PHE A 109 9.80 9.86 4.13
N ALA A 110 11.00 9.95 3.54
CA ALA A 110 11.40 11.13 2.81
C ALA A 110 10.47 11.41 1.63
N HIS A 111 9.88 10.37 1.04
CA HIS A 111 9.10 10.48 -0.19
C HIS A 111 7.82 9.67 -0.02
N GLN A 112 6.67 10.36 -0.04
CA GLN A 112 5.34 9.86 -0.39
C GLN A 112 4.29 9.88 0.74
N THR A 113 3.41 10.87 0.63
CA THR A 113 2.16 11.03 1.40
C THR A 113 1.21 9.83 1.30
N LEU A 114 1.27 9.07 0.19
CA LEU A 114 0.46 7.86 -0.01
C LEU A 114 0.81 6.72 0.98
N GLY A 115 2.04 6.67 1.49
CA GLY A 115 2.46 5.67 2.48
C GLY A 115 1.72 5.78 3.82
N PHE A 116 1.17 6.95 4.15
CA PHE A 116 0.39 7.17 5.37
C PHE A 116 -1.05 6.66 5.26
N VAL A 117 -1.59 6.60 4.05
CA VAL A 117 -2.99 6.21 3.79
C VAL A 117 -3.10 4.74 3.37
N ALA A 118 -2.08 4.22 2.67
CA ALA A 118 -2.03 2.86 2.16
C ALA A 118 -2.38 1.77 3.20
N PRO A 119 -1.78 1.72 4.41
CA PRO A 119 -2.11 0.67 5.37
C PRO A 119 -3.56 0.72 5.85
N GLY A 120 -4.18 1.90 5.89
CA GLY A 120 -5.61 2.05 6.18
C GLY A 120 -6.52 1.49 5.10
N LEU A 121 -6.16 1.69 3.83
CA LEU A 121 -6.90 1.12 2.70
C LEU A 121 -6.84 -0.41 2.71
N ILE A 122 -5.67 -0.99 3.00
CA ILE A 122 -5.50 -2.44 3.12
C ILE A 122 -6.29 -2.98 4.29
N ALA A 123 -6.13 -2.38 5.47
CA ALA A 123 -6.84 -2.79 6.68
C ALA A 123 -8.36 -2.76 6.48
N TYR A 124 -8.88 -1.74 5.78
CA TYR A 124 -10.30 -1.65 5.46
C TYR A 124 -10.78 -2.81 4.59
N GLN A 125 -10.02 -3.21 3.56
CA GLN A 125 -10.40 -4.37 2.74
C GLN A 125 -10.31 -5.67 3.53
N LEU A 126 -9.33 -5.84 4.40
CA LEU A 126 -9.22 -7.00 5.30
C LEU A 126 -10.41 -7.11 6.28
N VAL A 127 -11.03 -5.98 6.64
CA VAL A 127 -12.23 -5.97 7.49
C VAL A 127 -13.48 -6.34 6.70
N ARG A 128 -13.57 -5.94 5.42
CA ARG A 128 -14.75 -6.18 4.57
C ARG A 128 -14.73 -7.50 3.80
N GLN A 129 -13.55 -8.06 3.56
CA GLN A 129 -13.34 -9.26 2.75
C GLN A 129 -12.69 -10.35 3.59
N PRO A 130 -12.81 -11.64 3.20
CA PRO A 130 -12.14 -12.73 3.91
C PRO A 130 -10.62 -12.49 3.94
N PRO A 131 -10.01 -12.28 5.12
CA PRO A 131 -8.66 -11.73 5.23
C PRO A 131 -7.61 -12.62 4.58
N LYS A 132 -7.74 -13.95 4.71
CA LYS A 132 -6.83 -14.91 4.08
C LYS A 132 -6.81 -14.79 2.56
N ALA A 133 -7.99 -14.66 1.94
CA ALA A 133 -8.10 -14.57 0.49
C ALA A 133 -7.62 -13.20 -0.01
N THR A 134 -7.93 -12.13 0.71
CA THR A 134 -7.45 -10.77 0.37
C THR A 134 -5.93 -10.66 0.47
N VAL A 135 -5.31 -11.21 1.53
CA VAL A 135 -3.84 -11.23 1.64
C VAL A 135 -3.22 -12.00 0.47
N LEU A 136 -3.75 -13.18 0.15
CA LEU A 136 -3.23 -13.98 -0.96
C LEU A 136 -3.37 -13.25 -2.30
N ALA A 137 -4.54 -12.64 -2.55
CA ALA A 137 -4.78 -11.84 -3.75
C ALA A 137 -3.84 -10.63 -3.83
N THR A 138 -3.67 -9.89 -2.73
CA THR A 138 -2.73 -8.75 -2.67
C THR A 138 -1.30 -9.20 -2.95
N VAL A 139 -0.83 -10.29 -2.34
CA VAL A 139 0.52 -10.81 -2.56
C VAL A 139 0.72 -11.24 -4.02
N MET A 140 -0.21 -12.00 -4.58
CA MET A 140 -0.14 -12.46 -5.97
C MET A 140 -0.12 -11.29 -6.96
N VAL A 141 -1.06 -10.34 -6.81
CA VAL A 141 -1.15 -9.17 -7.71
C VAL A 141 0.07 -8.27 -7.57
N THR A 142 0.57 -8.07 -6.35
CA THR A 142 1.79 -7.29 -6.11
C THR A 142 3.01 -7.98 -6.74
N ALA A 143 3.14 -9.29 -6.61
CA ALA A 143 4.25 -10.05 -7.21
C ALA A 143 4.24 -9.95 -8.75
N ILE A 144 3.07 -10.09 -9.38
CA ILE A 144 2.91 -9.92 -10.83
C ILE A 144 3.26 -8.49 -11.24
N THR A 145 2.72 -7.50 -10.53
CA THR A 145 2.96 -6.08 -10.81
C THR A 145 4.44 -5.74 -10.68
N TYR A 146 5.11 -6.21 -9.62
CA TYR A 146 6.54 -6.02 -9.41
C TYR A 146 7.36 -6.69 -10.52
N GLY A 147 7.06 -7.93 -10.89
CA GLY A 147 7.75 -8.63 -11.98
C GLY A 147 7.62 -7.89 -13.31
N VAL A 148 6.43 -7.40 -13.63
CA VAL A 148 6.18 -6.62 -14.85
C VAL A 148 6.89 -5.27 -14.80
N ALA A 149 6.79 -4.54 -13.68
CA ALA A 149 7.46 -3.25 -13.50
C ALA A 149 8.98 -3.37 -13.62
N VAL A 150 9.59 -4.36 -12.94
CA VAL A 150 11.02 -4.65 -13.04
C VAL A 150 11.40 -5.04 -14.46
N SER A 151 10.62 -5.88 -15.15
CA SER A 151 10.90 -6.22 -16.54
C SER A 151 10.85 -5.00 -17.48
N GLY A 152 9.92 -4.07 -17.25
CA GLY A 152 9.80 -2.82 -18.02
C GLY A 152 10.95 -1.85 -17.76
N ILE A 153 11.45 -1.81 -16.53
CA ILE A 153 12.66 -1.06 -16.15
C ILE A 153 13.89 -1.66 -16.84
N VAL A 154 14.08 -2.98 -16.76
CA VAL A 154 15.22 -3.69 -17.36
C VAL A 154 15.21 -3.62 -18.89
N ALA A 155 14.03 -3.64 -19.51
CA ALA A 155 13.87 -3.49 -20.95
C ALA A 155 14.05 -2.05 -21.45
N GLY A 156 14.25 -1.07 -20.56
CA GLY A 156 14.51 0.33 -20.91
C GLY A 156 13.28 1.10 -21.40
N PHE A 157 12.07 0.56 -21.25
CA PHE A 157 10.82 1.25 -21.61
C PHE A 157 10.42 2.31 -20.58
N VAL A 158 10.92 2.19 -19.35
CA VAL A 158 10.78 3.21 -18.30
C VAL A 158 12.17 3.78 -18.04
N PRO A 159 12.42 5.06 -18.34
CA PRO A 159 13.75 5.65 -18.11
C PRO A 159 14.03 5.68 -16.61
N VAL A 160 15.11 5.03 -16.20
CA VAL A 160 15.59 4.96 -14.79
C VAL A 160 17.01 5.53 -14.63
N THR A 161 17.49 6.27 -15.62
CA THR A 161 18.79 6.94 -15.61
C THR A 161 18.64 8.44 -15.39
#